data_AF-A0A0J6S088-F1
#
_entry.id   AF-A0A0J6S088-F1
#
_cell.length_a   1.000
_cell.length_b   1.000
_cell.length_c   1.000
_cell.angle_alpha   90.00
_cell.angle_beta   90.00
_cell.angle_gamma   90.00
#
_symmetry.space_group_name_H-M   'P 1'
#
loop_
_entity.id
_entity.type
_entity.pdbx_description
1 polymer ?
#
loop_
_entity_poly.entity_id
_entity_poly.type
_entity_poly.pdbx_seq_one_letter_code
_entity_poly.pdbx_strand_id
1 'polypeptide(L)'
;MPEADVLEARSLAAQLLGWETRGPGDTANAMRRIATRYGVPYSAQWALRYRPPKRVWSDILRALQAAHAAERERQLRKLAHDVEITARVAGAHHPAVVAAEAVLRAGGAAAGMDAQALDPRAPSGRSRSAEAVTRD
;
A
#
# COMPACT_ATOMS: atom_id res chain seq x y z
N MET A 1 0.34 15.32 -17.97
CA MET A 1 0.40 15.06 -16.52
C MET A 1 -0.93 14.92 -15.78
N PRO A 2 -2.14 15.29 -16.28
CA PRO A 2 -3.38 15.05 -15.51
C PRO A 2 -3.98 13.64 -15.63
N GLU A 3 -3.65 12.90 -16.69
CA GLU A 3 -4.20 11.56 -16.94
C GLU A 3 -3.57 10.50 -16.05
N ALA A 4 -2.24 10.59 -15.82
CA ALA A 4 -1.52 9.70 -14.92
C ALA A 4 -2.07 9.75 -13.50
N ASP A 5 -2.29 10.95 -12.96
CA ASP A 5 -2.86 11.16 -11.62
C ASP A 5 -4.27 10.57 -11.49
N VAL A 6 -5.09 10.69 -12.53
CA VAL A 6 -6.44 10.07 -12.55
C VAL A 6 -6.33 8.56 -12.52
N LEU A 7 -5.43 7.96 -13.32
CA LEU A 7 -5.23 6.51 -13.33
C LEU A 7 -4.71 5.99 -12.00
N GLU A 8 -3.76 6.70 -11.38
CA GLU A 8 -3.24 6.37 -10.06
C GLU A 8 -4.35 6.43 -9.00
N ALA A 9 -5.09 7.54 -8.94
CA ALA A 9 -6.20 7.70 -8.00
C ALA A 9 -7.26 6.60 -8.17
N ARG A 10 -7.58 6.21 -9.40
CA ARG A 10 -8.51 5.09 -9.67
C ARG A 10 -7.98 3.77 -9.17
N SER A 11 -6.70 3.49 -9.40
CA SER A 11 -6.04 2.26 -8.94
C SER A 11 -6.07 2.16 -7.41
N LEU A 12 -5.66 3.23 -6.72
CA LEU A 12 -5.66 3.28 -5.25
C LEU A 12 -7.08 3.12 -4.68
N ALA A 13 -8.05 3.85 -5.23
CA ALA A 13 -9.45 3.76 -4.81
C ALA A 13 -10.03 2.35 -5.05
N ALA A 14 -9.71 1.70 -6.18
CA ALA A 14 -10.16 0.35 -6.48
C ALA A 14 -9.56 -0.68 -5.52
N GLN A 15 -8.27 -0.57 -5.17
CA GLN A 15 -7.61 -1.45 -4.21
C GLN A 15 -8.19 -1.31 -2.81
N LEU A 16 -8.33 -0.07 -2.30
CA LEU A 16 -8.96 0.21 -1.01
C LEU A 16 -10.37 -0.37 -0.93
N LEU A 17 -11.16 -0.16 -1.98
CA LEU A 17 -12.51 -0.68 -2.07
C LEU A 17 -12.53 -2.21 -2.10
N GLY A 18 -11.60 -2.84 -2.81
CA GLY A 18 -11.43 -4.29 -2.85
C GLY A 18 -11.14 -4.87 -1.46
N TRP A 19 -10.28 -4.22 -0.68
CA TRP A 19 -9.95 -4.65 0.68
C TRP A 19 -11.09 -4.45 1.68
N GLU A 20 -11.92 -3.41 1.50
CA GLU A 20 -12.99 -3.09 2.45
C GLU A 20 -14.32 -3.80 2.14
N THR A 21 -14.55 -4.23 0.90
CA THR A 21 -15.83 -4.85 0.47
C THR A 21 -16.03 -6.24 1.08
N ARG A 22 -17.22 -6.50 1.63
CA ARG A 22 -17.58 -7.77 2.31
C ARG A 22 -18.47 -8.70 1.49
N GLY A 23 -18.90 -8.28 0.30
CA GLY A 23 -19.73 -9.10 -0.57
C GLY A 23 -20.58 -8.28 -1.56
N PRO A 24 -21.46 -8.94 -2.31
CA PRO A 24 -22.36 -8.30 -3.26
C PRO A 24 -23.22 -7.21 -2.58
N GLY A 25 -23.37 -6.06 -3.22
CA GLY A 25 -24.17 -4.94 -2.71
C GLY A 25 -23.50 -4.08 -1.63
N ASP A 26 -22.35 -4.48 -1.08
CA ASP A 26 -21.68 -3.73 0.00
C ASP A 26 -20.84 -2.54 -0.49
N THR A 27 -20.75 -2.31 -1.80
CA THR A 27 -19.86 -1.29 -2.39
C THR A 27 -20.06 0.11 -1.79
N ALA A 28 -21.30 0.59 -1.68
CA ALA A 28 -21.56 1.93 -1.15
C ALA A 28 -21.21 2.03 0.35
N ASN A 29 -21.49 0.97 1.11
CA ASN A 29 -21.15 0.91 2.54
C ASN A 29 -19.64 0.82 2.74
N ALA A 30 -18.93 0.07 1.91
CA ALA A 30 -17.46 0.01 1.90
C ALA A 30 -16.85 1.39 1.63
N MET A 31 -17.34 2.11 0.62
CA MET A 31 -16.89 3.48 0.35
C MET A 31 -17.13 4.43 1.53
N ARG A 32 -18.28 4.29 2.23
CA ARG A 32 -18.56 5.07 3.45
C ARG A 32 -17.59 4.73 4.58
N ARG A 33 -17.28 3.43 4.79
CA ARG A 33 -16.29 3.01 5.79
C ARG A 33 -14.89 3.54 5.48
N ILE A 34 -14.47 3.53 4.22
CA ILE A 34 -13.21 4.14 3.76
C ILE A 34 -13.22 5.64 4.05
N ALA A 35 -14.32 6.33 3.73
CA ALA A 35 -14.44 7.76 3.97
C ALA A 35 -14.32 8.11 5.45
N THR A 36 -14.99 7.36 6.33
CA THR A 36 -14.91 7.56 7.78
C THR A 36 -13.52 7.22 8.33
N ARG A 37 -12.89 6.13 7.86
CA ARG A 37 -11.60 5.67 8.39
C ARG A 37 -10.42 6.53 7.95
N TYR A 38 -10.44 6.99 6.70
CA TYR A 38 -9.28 7.60 6.05
C TYR A 38 -9.49 9.03 5.57
N GLY A 39 -10.71 9.57 5.70
CA GLY A 39 -11.02 10.93 5.24
C GLY A 39 -11.11 11.08 3.72
N VAL A 40 -11.13 9.98 2.95
CA VAL A 40 -11.29 10.03 1.49
C VAL A 40 -12.75 10.27 1.13
N PRO A 41 -13.13 11.38 0.46
CA PRO A 41 -14.53 11.70 0.22
C PRO A 41 -15.27 10.61 -0.55
N TYR A 42 -16.46 10.22 -0.06
CA TYR A 42 -17.33 9.25 -0.73
C TYR A 42 -17.62 9.63 -2.19
N SER A 43 -17.88 10.92 -2.44
CA SER A 43 -18.14 11.45 -3.78
C SER A 43 -16.96 11.27 -4.72
N ALA A 44 -15.72 11.44 -4.24
CA ALA A 44 -14.51 11.21 -5.02
C ALA A 44 -14.35 9.73 -5.38
N GLN A 45 -14.58 8.82 -4.42
CA GLN A 45 -14.55 7.38 -4.68
C GLN A 45 -15.61 6.95 -5.71
N TRP A 46 -16.82 7.49 -5.60
CA TRP A 46 -17.91 7.24 -6.53
C TRP A 46 -17.58 7.73 -7.95
N ALA A 47 -17.06 8.95 -8.06
CA ALA A 47 -16.63 9.53 -9.34
C ALA A 47 -15.52 8.70 -9.97
N LEU A 48 -14.45 8.38 -9.24
CA LEU A 48 -13.33 7.58 -9.74
C LEU A 48 -13.75 6.18 -10.24
N ARG A 49 -14.79 5.59 -9.65
CA ARG A 49 -15.32 4.29 -10.07
C ARG A 49 -16.18 4.39 -11.33
N TYR A 50 -17.19 5.26 -11.34
CA TYR A 50 -18.25 5.23 -12.36
C TYR A 50 -18.14 6.33 -13.41
N ARG A 51 -17.60 7.49 -13.06
CA ARG A 51 -17.47 8.64 -13.94
C ARG A 51 -16.17 9.39 -13.67
N PRO A 52 -15.02 8.81 -14.03
CA PRO A 52 -13.73 9.40 -13.69
C PRO A 52 -13.62 10.83 -14.22
N PRO A 53 -13.16 11.78 -13.39
CA PRO A 53 -12.97 13.15 -13.83
C PRO A 53 -11.79 13.25 -14.79
N LYS A 54 -11.73 14.34 -15.59
CA LYS A 54 -10.58 14.61 -16.47
C LYS A 54 -9.29 14.95 -15.71
N ARG A 55 -9.44 15.39 -14.46
CA ARG A 55 -8.36 15.78 -13.54
C ARG A 55 -8.77 15.42 -12.12
N VAL A 56 -7.81 14.97 -11.32
CA VAL A 56 -7.98 14.75 -9.88
C VAL A 56 -7.26 15.86 -9.13
N TRP A 57 -7.86 16.35 -8.05
CA TRP A 57 -7.24 17.36 -7.22
C TRP A 57 -6.12 16.72 -6.38
N SER A 58 -5.02 17.43 -6.18
CA SER A 58 -3.82 16.89 -5.51
C SER A 58 -4.08 16.45 -4.07
N ASP A 59 -5.02 17.10 -3.37
CA ASP A 59 -5.46 16.74 -2.02
C ASP A 59 -6.17 15.38 -2.00
N ILE A 60 -7.04 15.10 -2.97
CA ILE A 60 -7.71 13.80 -3.13
C ILE A 60 -6.71 12.69 -3.44
N LEU A 61 -5.77 12.95 -4.36
CA LEU A 61 -4.73 11.98 -4.70
C LEU A 61 -3.87 11.66 -3.46
N ARG A 62 -3.41 12.69 -2.74
CA ARG A 62 -2.63 12.52 -1.51
C ARG A 62 -3.41 11.79 -0.42
N ALA A 63 -4.70 12.07 -0.27
CA ALA A 63 -5.56 11.35 0.69
C ALA A 63 -5.67 9.86 0.33
N LEU A 64 -5.80 9.52 -0.96
CA LEU A 64 -5.83 8.13 -1.42
C LEU A 64 -4.50 7.41 -1.21
N GLN A 65 -3.37 8.07 -1.49
CA GLN A 65 -2.03 7.54 -1.25
C GLN A 65 -1.82 7.25 0.25
N ALA A 66 -2.16 8.21 1.11
CA ALA A 66 -2.06 8.06 2.56
C ALA A 66 -2.98 6.94 3.09
N ALA A 67 -4.23 6.87 2.60
CA ALA A 67 -5.17 5.82 2.96
C ALA A 67 -4.66 4.43 2.57
N HIS A 68 -4.09 4.29 1.37
CA HIS A 68 -3.53 3.05 0.87
C HIS A 68 -2.32 2.60 1.70
N ALA A 69 -1.39 3.51 1.99
CA ALA A 69 -0.24 3.23 2.85
C ALA A 69 -0.68 2.78 4.25
N ALA A 70 -1.66 3.47 4.84
CA ALA A 70 -2.19 3.14 6.16
C ALA A 70 -2.91 1.77 6.21
N GLU A 71 -3.68 1.42 5.18
CA GLU A 71 -4.33 0.10 5.10
C GLU A 71 -3.29 -1.01 4.86
N ARG A 72 -2.26 -0.79 4.03
CA ARG A 72 -1.13 -1.73 3.90
C ARG A 72 -0.45 -1.98 5.24
N GLU A 73 -0.11 -0.93 5.97
CA GLU A 73 0.53 -1.05 7.27
C GLU A 73 -0.36 -1.81 8.27
N ARG A 74 -1.66 -1.50 8.30
CA ARG A 74 -2.64 -2.23 9.11
C ARG A 74 -2.68 -3.72 8.76
N GLN A 75 -2.67 -4.07 7.48
CA GLN A 75 -2.68 -5.46 7.02
C GLN A 75 -1.38 -6.19 7.41
N LEU A 76 -0.23 -5.54 7.26
CA LEU A 76 1.05 -6.12 7.68
C LEU A 76 1.13 -6.30 9.21
N ARG A 77 0.63 -5.35 10.00
CA ARG A 77 0.53 -5.49 11.46
C ARG A 77 -0.37 -6.67 11.86
N LYS A 78 -1.49 -6.84 11.17
CA LYS A 78 -2.36 -8.01 11.38
C LYS A 78 -1.62 -9.31 11.04
N LEU A 79 -0.96 -9.36 9.88
CA LEU A 79 -0.22 -10.54 9.45
C LEU A 79 0.90 -10.91 10.44
N ALA A 80 1.62 -9.92 10.98
CA ALA A 80 2.65 -10.15 11.98
C ALA A 80 2.08 -10.79 13.26
N HIS A 81 0.93 -10.33 13.71
CA HIS A 81 0.24 -10.93 14.86
C HIS A 81 -0.26 -12.35 14.56
N ASP A 82 -0.83 -12.57 13.37
CA ASP A 82 -1.31 -13.90 12.94
C ASP A 82 -0.14 -14.90 12.84
N VAL A 83 1.04 -14.44 12.40
CA VAL A 83 2.30 -15.23 12.41
C VAL A 83 2.70 -15.63 13.83
N GLU A 84 2.68 -14.70 14.78
CA GLU A 84 3.02 -14.98 16.19
C GLU A 84 2.12 -16.10 16.77
N ILE A 85 0.81 -15.98 16.56
CA ILE A 85 -0.16 -16.98 17.03
C ILE A 85 0.07 -18.32 16.33
N THR A 86 0.21 -18.30 15.00
CA THR A 86 0.36 -19.54 14.21
C THR A 86 1.65 -20.28 14.56
N ALA A 87 2.76 -19.57 14.75
CA ALA A 87 4.03 -20.16 15.17
C ALA A 87 3.93 -20.83 16.55
N ARG A 88 3.16 -20.24 17.48
CA ARG A 88 2.91 -20.82 18.81
C ARG A 88 2.11 -22.13 18.74
N VAL A 89 1.17 -22.23 17.80
CA VAL A 89 0.27 -23.39 17.66
C VAL A 89 0.87 -24.50 16.79
N ALA A 90 1.42 -24.14 15.63
CA ALA A 90 1.86 -25.09 14.59
C ALA A 90 3.40 -25.25 14.51
N GLY A 91 4.15 -24.42 15.24
CA GLY A 91 5.62 -24.39 15.22
C GLY A 91 6.18 -23.40 14.18
N ALA A 92 7.38 -22.90 14.45
CA ALA A 92 8.04 -21.86 13.64
C ALA A 92 8.37 -22.31 12.20
N HIS A 93 8.59 -23.61 11.99
CA HIS A 93 8.92 -24.16 10.67
C HIS A 93 7.69 -24.59 9.85
N HIS A 94 6.47 -24.36 10.37
CA HIS A 94 5.26 -24.69 9.63
C HIS A 94 5.20 -23.88 8.31
N PRO A 95 4.85 -24.49 7.16
CA PRO A 95 4.89 -23.81 5.87
C PRO A 95 4.13 -22.48 5.81
N ALA A 96 2.99 -22.38 6.52
CA ALA A 96 2.22 -21.14 6.60
C ALA A 96 2.98 -20.00 7.30
N VAL A 97 3.76 -20.31 8.35
CA VAL A 97 4.57 -19.33 9.09
C VAL A 97 5.70 -18.83 8.19
N VAL A 98 6.44 -19.75 7.57
CA VAL A 98 7.55 -19.43 6.66
C VAL A 98 7.09 -18.55 5.50
N ALA A 99 5.94 -18.87 4.89
CA ALA A 99 5.38 -18.08 3.80
C ALA A 99 4.94 -16.68 4.27
N ALA A 100 4.26 -16.57 5.41
CA ALA A 100 3.80 -15.29 5.93
C ALA A 100 4.95 -14.38 6.37
N GLU A 101 6.00 -14.92 6.98
CA GLU A 101 7.23 -14.17 7.28
C GLU A 101 7.93 -13.66 6.02
N ALA A 102 7.92 -14.44 4.94
CA ALA A 102 8.47 -13.98 3.65
C ALA A 102 7.70 -12.77 3.12
N VAL A 103 6.37 -12.75 3.25
CA VAL A 103 5.53 -11.58 2.90
C VAL A 103 5.85 -10.38 3.79
N LEU A 104 6.00 -10.57 5.11
CA LEU A 104 6.37 -9.48 6.03
C LEU A 104 7.73 -8.87 5.68
N ARG A 105 8.73 -9.69 5.37
CA ARG A 105 10.05 -9.22 4.91
C ARG A 105 9.94 -8.42 3.62
N ALA A 106 9.18 -8.91 2.64
CA ALA A 106 8.95 -8.19 1.38
C ALA A 106 8.22 -6.86 1.59
N GLY A 107 7.20 -6.83 2.46
CA GLY A 107 6.46 -5.62 2.81
C GLY A 107 7.31 -4.56 3.50
N GLY A 108 8.22 -4.97 4.39
CA GLY A 108 9.18 -4.07 5.04
C GLY A 108 10.19 -3.45 4.06
N ALA A 109 10.69 -4.24 3.11
CA ALA A 109 11.58 -3.74 2.06
C ALA A 109 10.88 -2.72 1.15
N ALA A 110 9.61 -2.96 0.79
CA ALA A 110 8.81 -2.03 -0.02
C ALA A 110 8.57 -0.69 0.69
N ALA A 111 8.27 -0.71 2.00
CA ALA A 111 8.08 0.52 2.78
C ALA A 111 9.34 1.41 2.79
N GLY A 112 10.54 0.82 2.81
CA GLY A 112 11.80 1.55 2.71
C GLY A 112 12.01 2.26 1.37
N MET A 113 11.55 1.66 0.26
CA MET A 113 11.60 2.26 -1.08
C MET A 113 10.58 3.39 -1.24
N ASP A 114 9.35 3.19 -0.75
CA ASP A 114 8.29 4.20 -0.79
C ASP A 114 8.70 5.46 0.00
N ALA A 115 9.35 5.30 1.16
CA ALA A 115 9.88 6.41 1.95
C ALA A 115 11.01 7.18 1.22
N GLN A 116 11.90 6.49 0.50
CA GLN A 116 12.94 7.13 -0.31
C GLN A 116 12.38 7.85 -1.54
N ALA A 117 11.32 7.32 -2.15
CA ALA A 117 10.66 7.95 -3.29
C ALA A 117 9.89 9.23 -2.91
N LEU A 118 9.40 9.31 -1.67
CA LEU A 118 8.67 10.46 -1.14
C LEU A 118 9.57 11.55 -0.55
N ASP A 119 10.85 11.26 -0.27
CA ASP A 119 11.84 12.27 0.16
C ASP A 119 12.64 12.80 -1.05
N PRO A 120 12.38 14.04 -1.52
CA PRO A 120 13.08 14.62 -2.67
C PRO A 120 14.56 14.92 -2.40
N ARG A 121 15.07 14.70 -1.18
CA ARG A 121 16.47 14.91 -0.78
C ARG A 121 17.24 13.62 -0.55
N ALA A 122 16.60 12.46 -0.67
CA ALA A 122 17.25 11.18 -0.44
C ALA A 122 18.35 10.93 -1.49
N PRO A 123 19.60 10.63 -1.09
CA PRO A 123 20.66 10.36 -2.06
C PRO A 123 20.34 9.09 -2.84
N SER A 124 20.22 9.18 -4.17
CA SER A 124 20.09 8.01 -5.03
C SER A 124 21.37 7.17 -4.88
N GLY A 125 21.30 6.11 -4.09
CA GLY A 125 22.44 5.24 -3.79
C GLY A 125 22.93 4.51 -5.03
N ARG A 126 23.76 5.16 -5.85
CA ARG A 126 24.68 4.45 -6.75
C ARG A 126 25.77 3.89 -5.86
N SER A 127 25.60 2.63 -5.45
CA SER A 127 26.68 1.84 -4.87
C SER A 127 27.81 1.81 -5.90
N ARG A 128 28.93 2.48 -5.61
CA ARG A 128 30.14 2.36 -6.42
C ARG A 128 30.68 0.95 -6.19
N SER A 129 30.49 0.10 -7.17
CA SER A 129 31.18 -1.18 -7.27
C SER A 129 32.69 -0.95 -7.12
N ALA A 130 33.29 -1.78 -6.28
CA ALA A 130 34.71 -1.80 -5.99
C ALA A 130 35.57 -1.91 -7.26
N GLU A 131 36.59 -1.06 -7.37
CA GLU A 131 37.76 -1.33 -8.19
C GLU A 131 38.93 -1.52 -7.21
N ALA A 132 39.12 -2.78 -6.81
CA ALA A 132 40.34 -3.20 -6.13
C ALA A 132 41.46 -3.20 -7.18
N VAL A 133 42.19 -2.10 -7.26
CA VAL A 133 43.47 -2.03 -7.98
C VAL A 133 44.53 -2.66 -7.08
N THR A 134 44.75 -3.95 -7.29
CA THR A 134 46.00 -4.63 -6.91
C THR A 134 47.12 -4.03 -7.76
N ARG A 135 48.14 -3.46 -7.13
CA ARG A 135 49.44 -3.22 -7.75
C ARG A 135 50.52 -3.84 -6.86
N ASP A 136 51.41 -4.56 -7.55
CA ASP A 136 52.61 -5.27 -7.08
C ASP A 136 53.44 -4.54 -6.03
#